data_AF-G0QAQ3-F1
#
_entry.id   AF-G0QAQ3-F1
#
_cell.length_a   1.000
_cell.length_b   1.000
_cell.length_c   1.000
_cell.angle_alpha   90.00
_cell.angle_beta   90.00
_cell.angle_gamma   90.00
#
_symmetry.space_group_name_H-M   'P 1'
#
loop_
_entity.id
_entity.type
_entity.pdbx_description
1 polymer ?
#
loop_
_entity_poly.entity_id
_entity_poly.type
_entity_poly.pdbx_seq_one_letter_code
_entity_poly.pdbx_strand_id
1 'polypeptide(L)' 'METKPKKIAILARNKLNEYKRVLKISDKPDREEFSMSAKVTGAGIIIIGGLGMMFYLVSNLLPGAV' A
#
# COMPACT_ATOMS: atom_id res chain seq x y z
N MET A 1 -3.72 -18.72 40.75
CA MET A 1 -4.27 -18.01 39.57
C MET A 1 -3.27 -16.95 39.15
N GLU A 2 -2.23 -17.34 38.40
CA GLU A 2 -1.22 -16.40 37.94
C GLU A 2 -1.77 -15.51 36.83
N THR A 3 -1.48 -14.22 36.96
CA THR A 3 -2.02 -13.14 36.16
C THR A 3 -1.73 -13.35 34.66
N LYS A 4 -2.80 -13.64 33.90
CA LYS A 4 -2.91 -13.55 32.42
C LYS A 4 -2.12 -12.40 31.76
N PRO A 5 -2.04 -11.16 32.29
CA PRO A 5 -1.36 -10.05 31.60
C PRO A 5 0.13 -10.26 31.32
N LYS A 6 0.90 -10.90 32.22
CA LYS A 6 2.35 -11.07 32.00
C LYS A 6 2.66 -12.02 30.83
N LYS A 7 1.82 -13.04 30.63
CA LYS A 7 1.97 -14.04 29.55
C LYS A 7 1.74 -13.43 28.17
N ILE A 8 0.77 -12.51 28.05
CA ILE A 8 0.46 -11.81 26.79
C ILE A 8 1.61 -10.88 26.37
N ALA A 9 2.19 -10.14 27.32
CA ALA A 9 3.30 -9.23 27.03
C ALA A 9 4.56 -9.99 26.53
N ILE A 10 4.85 -11.14 27.14
CA ILE A 10 5.96 -12.01 26.72
C ILE A 10 5.67 -12.64 25.35
N LEU A 11 4.44 -13.10 25.12
CA LEU A 11 4.01 -13.65 23.83
C LEU A 11 4.12 -12.61 22.70
N ALA A 12 3.66 -11.38 22.94
CA ALA A 12 3.76 -10.28 21.98
C ALA A 12 5.23 -9.98 21.63
N ARG A 13 6.11 -9.92 22.65
CA ARG A 13 7.55 -9.72 22.43
C ARG A 13 8.18 -10.83 21.59
N ASN A 14 7.79 -12.08 21.83
CA ASN A 14 8.25 -13.22 21.03
C ASN A 14 7.76 -13.14 19.58
N LYS A 15 6.48 -12.77 19.36
CA LYS A 15 5.91 -12.57 18.02
C LYS A 15 6.59 -11.45 17.24
N LEU A 16 6.89 -10.33 17.90
CA LEU A 16 7.64 -9.22 17.29
C LEU A 16 9.06 -9.66 16.86
N ASN A 17 9.72 -10.50 17.66
CA ASN A 17 11.02 -11.07 17.29
C ASN A 17 10.92 -12.02 16.10
N GLU A 18 9.86 -12.82 16.01
CA GLU A 18 9.57 -13.66 14.84
C GLU A 18 9.35 -12.79 13.58
N TYR A 19 8.52 -11.75 13.65
CA TYR A 19 8.28 -10.84 12.53
C TYR A 19 9.55 -10.11 12.09
N LYS A 20 10.41 -9.70 13.03
CA LYS A 20 11.69 -9.09 12.70
C LYS A 20 12.60 -10.03 11.91
N ARG A 21 12.57 -11.34 12.19
CA ARG A 21 13.31 -12.35 11.41
C ARG A 21 12.72 -12.50 10.01
N VAL A 22 11.39 -12.52 9.89
CA VAL A 22 10.70 -12.58 8.59
C VAL A 22 11.05 -11.37 7.73
N LEU A 23 10.94 -10.16 8.27
CA LEU A 23 11.29 -8.92 7.56
C LEU A 23 12.78 -8.85 7.19
N LYS A 24 13.65 -9.54 7.93
CA LYS A 24 15.08 -9.60 7.65
C LYS A 24 15.44 -10.61 6.55
N ILE A 25 14.61 -11.65 6.35
CA ILE A 25 14.79 -12.63 5.28
C ILE A 25 14.04 -12.25 4.00
N SER A 26 13.11 -11.30 4.08
CA SER A 26 12.48 -10.71 2.90
C SER A 26 13.51 -9.96 2.06
N ASP A 27 13.56 -10.25 0.77
CA ASP A 27 14.42 -9.53 -0.16
C ASP A 27 13.95 -8.10 -0.33
N LYS A 28 14.90 -7.16 -0.18
CA LYS A 28 14.65 -5.75 -0.45
C LYS A 28 14.77 -5.54 -1.97
N PRO A 29 13.77 -4.95 -2.64
CA PRO A 29 13.83 -4.73 -4.08
C PRO A 29 15.02 -3.83 -4.42
N ASP A 30 15.67 -4.12 -5.54
CA ASP A 30 16.68 -3.21 -6.07
C ASP A 30 16.05 -1.89 -6.54
N ARG A 31 16.85 -0.82 -6.64
CA ARG A 31 16.37 0.47 -7.12
C ARG A 31 15.81 0.39 -8.54
N GLU A 32 16.37 -0.48 -9.37
CA GLU A 32 15.89 -0.68 -10.74
C GLU A 32 14.50 -1.35 -10.76
N GLU A 33 14.34 -2.45 -10.04
CA GLU A 33 13.05 -3.16 -9.92
C GLU A 33 11.96 -2.27 -9.33
N PHE A 34 12.31 -1.51 -8.27
CA PHE A 34 11.40 -0.55 -7.67
C PHE A 34 10.99 0.55 -8.66
N SER A 35 11.95 1.09 -9.41
CA SER A 35 11.66 2.13 -10.42
C SER A 35 10.77 1.59 -11.54
N MET A 36 11.00 0.35 -11.99
CA MET A 36 10.18 -0.29 -13.01
C MET A 36 8.72 -0.45 -12.53
N SER A 37 8.53 -1.02 -11.35
CA SER A 37 7.20 -1.19 -10.74
C SER A 37 6.50 0.16 -10.51
N ALA A 38 7.23 1.16 -10.02
CA ALA A 38 6.72 2.51 -9.79
C ALA A 38 6.30 3.20 -11.10
N LYS A 39 7.07 3.05 -12.18
CA LYS A 39 6.73 3.62 -13.50
C LYS A 39 5.48 2.98 -14.09
N VAL A 40 5.38 1.65 -14.04
CA VAL A 40 4.19 0.92 -14.55
C VAL A 40 2.95 1.31 -13.75
N THR A 41 3.05 1.31 -12.42
CA THR A 41 1.94 1.69 -11.54
C THR A 41 1.55 3.16 -11.73
N GLY A 42 2.53 4.06 -11.82
CA GLY A 42 2.29 5.48 -12.06
C GLY A 42 1.61 5.75 -13.41
N ALA A 43 2.04 5.06 -14.47
CA ALA A 43 1.39 5.12 -15.77
C ALA A 43 -0.08 4.65 -15.70
N GLY A 44 -0.34 3.54 -15.00
CA GLY A 44 -1.70 3.03 -14.78
C GLY A 44 -2.60 4.03 -14.05
N ILE A 45 -2.10 4.67 -12.98
CA ILE A 45 -2.84 5.69 -12.22
C ILE A 45 -3.18 6.89 -13.10
N ILE A 46 -2.24 7.37 -13.91
CA ILE A 46 -2.45 8.52 -14.81
C ILE A 46 -3.51 8.20 -15.86
N ILE A 47 -3.47 7.00 -16.46
CA ILE A 47 -4.43 6.60 -17.49
C ILE A 47 -5.84 6.48 -16.89
N ILE A 48 -5.99 5.74 -15.79
CA ILE A 48 -7.30 5.51 -15.17
C ILE A 48 -7.84 6.82 -14.59
N GLY A 49 -7.00 7.60 -13.89
CA GLY A 49 -7.36 8.89 -13.35
C GLY A 49 -7.73 9.90 -14.43
N GLY A 50 -6.98 9.93 -15.55
CA GLY A 50 -7.26 10.77 -16.71
C GLY A 50 -8.56 10.42 -17.38
N LEU A 51 -8.86 9.13 -17.57
CA LEU A 51 -10.14 8.67 -18.13
C LEU A 51 -11.31 9.05 -17.21
N GLY A 52 -11.19 8.78 -15.90
CA GLY A 52 -12.21 9.18 -14.93
C GLY A 52 -12.42 10.70 -14.88
N MET A 53 -11.33 11.48 -14.95
CA MET A 53 -11.38 12.93 -15.02
C MET A 53 -12.03 13.42 -16.31
N MET A 54 -11.75 12.78 -17.45
CA MET A 54 -12.37 13.12 -18.73
C MET A 54 -13.88 12.88 -18.70
N PHE A 55 -14.32 11.72 -18.17
CA PHE A 55 -15.75 11.44 -17.99
C PHE A 55 -16.42 12.41 -17.02
N TYR A 56 -15.74 12.78 -15.93
CA TYR A 56 -16.26 13.77 -14.99
C TYR A 56 -16.44 15.14 -15.65
N LEU A 57 -15.46 15.62 -16.40
CA LEU A 57 -15.52 16.88 -17.12
C LEU A 57 -16.66 16.88 -18.14
N VAL A 58 -16.78 15.81 -18.94
CA VAL A 58 -17.88 15.67 -19.91
C VAL A 58 -19.23 15.65 -19.19
N SER A 59 -19.39 14.84 -18.14
CA SER A 59 -20.69 14.68 -17.47
C SER A 59 -21.11 15.87 -16.62
N ASN A 60 -20.19 16.65 -16.05
CA ASN A 60 -20.53 17.76 -15.15
C ASN A 60 -20.51 19.12 -15.87
N LEU A 61 -19.63 19.31 -16.85
CA LEU A 61 -19.51 20.59 -17.53
C LEU A 61 -20.55 20.76 -18.64
N LEU A 62 -20.96 19.70 -19.34
CA LEU A 62 -22.00 19.78 -20.37
C LEU A 62 -23.38 20.23 -19.84
N PRO A 63 -23.94 19.66 -18.75
CA PRO A 63 -25.24 20.10 -18.23
C PRO A 63 -25.18 21.41 -17.43
N GLY A 64 -23.98 21.90 -17.07
CA GLY A 64 -23.82 23.20 -16.39
C GLY A 64 -23.58 24.38 -17.34
N ALA A 65 -23.34 24.11 -18.63
CA ALA A 65 -23.06 25.11 -19.66
C ALA A 65 -24.20 25.31 -20.67
N VAL A 66 -25.28 24.53 -20.58
CA VAL A 66 -26.52 24.65 -21.37
C VAL A 66 -27.70 25.05 -20.51
#